data_AF-A0A401ID62-F1
#
_entry.id   AF-A0A401ID62-F1
#
_cell.length_a   1.000
_cell.length_b   1.000
_cell.length_c   1.000
_cell.angle_alpha   90.00
_cell.angle_beta   90.00
_cell.angle_gamma   90.00
#
_symmetry.space_group_name_H-M   'P 1'
#
loop_
_entity.id
_entity.type
_entity.pdbx_description
1 polymer ?
#
loop_
_entity_poly.entity_id
_entity_poly.type
_entity_poly.pdbx_seq_one_letter_code
_entity_poly.pdbx_strand_id
1 'polypeptide(L)'
;MAQSAKYLLIGSIEAYSGKSGTILGLAHQLQQKGFCVAYAKPVGTYLTPNTPHEGEADVSFISQSLKLAPTQVASPLVFLSSDTVKKRLQGEDTTDYTKKLKDTFRQISANIIILEGAGTLAEGCLFDLSVPKIAQTLQASILLVARYHSPLVVDNLLQAKEQLGDRLGGVVINGIPLNELEETQTLIKPYLESQGIEVLGMLPSNILLRSVSVREIAQQLGAEVLCRKDRLDLMVESLTIGAMNVNSALEYFRQGRNKAVVTGGDRTDLQLAALETSTSCLILTGHMAPQPLIISRAEDLEVPILSVNLDTLGTVEIVDRAFGTVRLQEQIKIDCIQELMTEHFDFERLLEKLGL
;
A
#
# COMPACT_ATOMS: atom_id res chain seq x y z
N MET A 1 -24.93 -29.18 5.22
CA MET A 1 -25.13 -28.37 4.00
C MET A 1 -23.81 -27.68 3.73
N ALA A 2 -23.19 -27.85 2.56
CA ALA A 2 -21.94 -27.17 2.24
C ALA A 2 -22.21 -25.66 2.23
N GLN A 3 -21.60 -24.92 3.16
CA GLN A 3 -21.74 -23.47 3.26
C GLN A 3 -21.19 -22.86 1.96
N SER A 4 -22.04 -22.13 1.22
CA SER A 4 -21.61 -21.45 -0.01
C SER A 4 -20.53 -20.41 0.33
N ALA A 5 -19.46 -20.36 -0.45
CA ALA A 5 -18.37 -19.42 -0.25
C ALA A 5 -18.90 -17.97 -0.24
N LYS A 6 -18.48 -17.19 0.75
CA LYS A 6 -18.80 -15.76 0.84
C LYS A 6 -17.77 -14.95 0.05
N TYR A 7 -18.23 -14.00 -0.75
CA TYR A 7 -17.35 -13.10 -1.48
C TYR A 7 -17.32 -11.75 -0.78
N LEU A 8 -16.12 -11.30 -0.43
CA LEU A 8 -15.86 -9.98 0.11
C LEU A 8 -14.96 -9.21 -0.86
N LEU A 9 -15.49 -8.14 -1.45
CA LEU A 9 -14.76 -7.29 -2.38
C LEU A 9 -14.24 -6.05 -1.65
N ILE A 10 -12.91 -5.90 -1.63
CA ILE A 10 -12.23 -4.75 -1.05
C ILE A 10 -12.04 -3.69 -2.13
N GLY A 11 -12.85 -2.64 -2.08
CA GLY A 11 -12.80 -1.53 -3.03
C GLY A 11 -12.11 -0.29 -2.45
N SER A 12 -11.85 0.71 -3.31
CA SER A 12 -11.46 2.06 -2.89
C SER A 12 -12.03 3.11 -3.83
N ILE A 13 -12.06 4.35 -3.38
CA ILE A 13 -12.46 5.51 -4.18
C ILE A 13 -11.26 6.08 -4.94
N GLU A 14 -10.06 5.92 -4.38
CA GLU A 14 -8.80 6.39 -4.95
C GLU A 14 -7.66 5.36 -4.75
N ALA A 15 -6.60 5.53 -5.53
CA ALA A 15 -5.38 4.72 -5.41
C ALA A 15 -4.68 4.96 -4.07
N TYR A 16 -3.84 4.00 -3.64
CA TYR A 16 -3.03 4.12 -2.40
C TYR A 16 -3.83 4.32 -1.10
N SER A 17 -5.13 3.97 -1.06
CA SER A 17 -5.96 4.10 0.14
C SER A 17 -5.63 3.11 1.27
N GLY A 18 -4.85 2.07 0.99
CA GLY A 18 -4.45 1.04 1.96
C GLY A 18 -5.17 -0.31 1.82
N LYS A 19 -5.86 -0.56 0.70
CA LYS A 19 -6.57 -1.83 0.41
C LYS A 19 -5.76 -3.08 0.74
N SER A 20 -4.54 -3.19 0.22
CA SER A 20 -3.69 -4.37 0.42
C SER A 20 -3.34 -4.61 1.89
N GLY A 21 -3.19 -3.53 2.67
CA GLY A 21 -3.01 -3.63 4.12
C GLY A 21 -4.28 -4.12 4.82
N THR A 22 -5.43 -3.55 4.48
CA THR A 22 -6.72 -4.03 4.98
C THR A 22 -6.94 -5.51 4.64
N ILE A 23 -6.60 -5.95 3.42
CA ILE A 23 -6.68 -7.35 2.99
C ILE A 23 -5.78 -8.24 3.87
N LEU A 24 -4.52 -7.87 4.06
CA LEU A 24 -3.58 -8.66 4.86
C LEU A 24 -4.04 -8.82 6.31
N GLY A 25 -4.41 -7.71 6.97
CA GLY A 25 -4.85 -7.75 8.36
C GLY A 25 -6.18 -8.50 8.52
N LEU A 26 -7.12 -8.29 7.60
CA LEU A 26 -8.40 -8.99 7.62
C LEU A 26 -8.24 -10.50 7.37
N ALA A 27 -7.52 -10.87 6.31
CA ALA A 27 -7.29 -12.26 5.97
C ALA A 27 -6.57 -12.99 7.11
N HIS A 28 -5.62 -12.34 7.76
CA HIS A 28 -4.94 -12.88 8.93
C HIS A 28 -5.91 -13.16 10.09
N GLN A 29 -6.78 -12.22 10.44
CA GLN A 29 -7.79 -12.42 11.48
C GLN A 29 -8.79 -13.54 11.13
N LEU A 30 -9.22 -13.63 9.86
CA LEU A 30 -10.08 -14.71 9.39
C LEU A 30 -9.39 -16.07 9.51
N GLN A 31 -8.12 -16.18 9.13
CA GLN A 31 -7.33 -17.40 9.30
C GLN A 31 -7.17 -17.79 10.78
N GLN A 32 -6.92 -16.82 11.67
CA GLN A 32 -6.84 -17.07 13.12
C GLN A 32 -8.16 -17.62 13.69
N LYS A 33 -9.29 -17.19 13.15
CA LYS A 33 -10.64 -17.69 13.52
C LYS A 33 -11.01 -19.00 12.83
N GLY A 34 -10.10 -19.59 12.05
CA GLY A 34 -10.26 -20.90 11.43
C GLY A 34 -10.96 -20.91 10.08
N PHE A 35 -11.19 -19.74 9.45
CA PHE A 35 -11.77 -19.67 8.11
C PHE A 35 -10.74 -20.06 7.04
N CYS A 36 -11.17 -20.88 6.07
CA CYS A 36 -10.40 -21.08 4.85
C CYS A 36 -10.58 -19.86 3.93
N VAL A 37 -9.52 -19.07 3.79
CA VAL A 37 -9.50 -17.85 2.97
C VAL A 37 -8.85 -18.12 1.61
N ALA A 38 -9.42 -17.55 0.57
CA ALA A 38 -8.80 -17.41 -0.74
C ALA A 38 -8.69 -15.94 -1.13
N TYR A 39 -7.71 -15.63 -1.97
CA TYR A 39 -7.42 -14.28 -2.42
C TYR A 39 -7.40 -14.20 -3.95
N ALA A 40 -7.95 -13.13 -4.50
CA ALA A 40 -7.83 -12.87 -5.93
C ALA A 40 -7.87 -11.39 -6.26
N LYS A 41 -7.21 -11.03 -7.36
CA LYS A 41 -7.21 -9.68 -7.92
C LYS A 41 -7.73 -9.76 -9.35
N PRO A 42 -9.03 -9.62 -9.61
CA PRO A 42 -9.61 -9.87 -10.93
C PRO A 42 -9.05 -8.97 -12.04
N VAL A 43 -8.63 -7.76 -11.69
CA VAL A 43 -8.07 -6.76 -12.61
C VAL A 43 -6.66 -6.40 -12.17
N GLY A 44 -5.69 -6.69 -13.01
CA GLY A 44 -4.30 -6.28 -12.82
C GLY A 44 -4.11 -4.85 -13.32
N THR A 45 -3.52 -4.00 -12.49
CA THR A 45 -3.17 -2.63 -12.86
C THR A 45 -1.66 -2.45 -12.96
N TYR A 46 -1.22 -1.64 -13.92
CA TYR A 46 0.15 -1.15 -13.98
C TYR A 46 0.20 0.16 -13.23
N LEU A 47 0.90 0.21 -12.09
CA LEU A 47 1.04 1.43 -11.31
C LEU A 47 2.04 2.39 -11.98
N THR A 48 3.00 1.86 -12.74
CA THR A 48 3.88 2.64 -13.61
C THR A 48 3.85 2.15 -15.06
N PRO A 49 3.90 3.05 -16.06
CA PRO A 49 3.71 2.71 -17.47
C PRO A 49 4.74 1.74 -18.09
N ASN A 50 5.79 1.31 -17.37
CA ASN A 50 6.92 0.56 -17.93
C ASN A 50 7.33 -0.71 -17.15
N THR A 51 6.55 -1.16 -16.16
CA THR A 51 6.89 -2.37 -15.37
C THR A 51 5.80 -3.43 -15.53
N PRO A 52 5.88 -4.25 -16.60
CA PRO A 52 4.85 -5.23 -16.97
C PRO A 52 4.58 -6.36 -15.94
N HIS A 53 5.30 -6.40 -14.82
CA HIS A 53 5.20 -7.44 -13.79
C HIS A 53 4.65 -6.96 -12.44
N GLU A 54 4.28 -5.68 -12.29
CA GLU A 54 3.86 -5.14 -10.99
C GLU A 54 2.53 -5.70 -10.46
N GLY A 55 1.53 -5.89 -11.33
CA GLY A 55 0.24 -6.43 -10.91
C GLY A 55 0.31 -7.87 -10.38
N GLU A 56 1.30 -8.65 -10.82
CA GLU A 56 1.57 -10.01 -10.31
C GLU A 56 2.38 -9.99 -9.02
N ALA A 57 3.24 -8.98 -8.83
CA ALA A 57 4.05 -8.84 -7.61
C ALA A 57 3.17 -8.70 -6.36
N ASP A 58 2.08 -7.89 -6.43
CA ASP A 58 1.13 -7.75 -5.32
C ASP A 58 0.43 -9.08 -4.99
N VAL A 59 0.00 -9.82 -6.01
CA VAL A 59 -0.68 -11.11 -5.83
C VAL A 59 0.26 -12.15 -5.23
N SER A 60 1.48 -12.23 -5.76
CA SER A 60 2.53 -13.09 -5.22
C SER A 60 2.86 -12.73 -3.78
N PHE A 61 2.98 -11.44 -3.48
CA PHE A 61 3.28 -10.98 -2.13
C PHE A 61 2.17 -11.34 -1.14
N ILE A 62 0.91 -10.94 -1.40
CA ILE A 62 -0.21 -11.22 -0.51
C ILE A 62 -0.41 -12.72 -0.30
N SER A 63 -0.32 -13.51 -1.37
CA SER A 63 -0.46 -14.97 -1.27
C SER A 63 0.65 -15.63 -0.44
N GLN A 64 1.89 -15.18 -0.58
CA GLN A 64 3.01 -15.65 0.22
C GLN A 64 2.88 -15.24 1.70
N SER A 65 2.55 -13.98 1.97
CA SER A 65 2.35 -13.46 3.34
C SER A 65 1.24 -14.21 4.07
N LEU A 66 0.15 -14.54 3.38
CA LEU A 66 -0.98 -15.31 3.92
C LEU A 66 -0.79 -16.83 3.83
N LYS A 67 0.35 -17.30 3.31
CA LYS A 67 0.67 -18.73 3.11
C LYS A 67 -0.43 -19.50 2.38
N LEU A 68 -1.02 -18.88 1.35
CA LEU A 68 -2.10 -19.47 0.57
C LEU A 68 -1.56 -20.53 -0.39
N ALA A 69 -2.28 -21.64 -0.52
CA ALA A 69 -2.01 -22.63 -1.54
C ALA A 69 -2.34 -22.08 -2.94
N PRO A 70 -1.71 -22.58 -4.02
CA PRO A 70 -2.03 -22.15 -5.39
C PRO A 70 -3.51 -22.28 -5.76
N THR A 71 -4.23 -23.23 -5.15
CA THR A 71 -5.69 -23.42 -5.35
C THR A 71 -6.56 -22.38 -4.64
N GLN A 72 -5.98 -21.57 -3.75
CA GLN A 72 -6.63 -20.49 -3.01
C GLN A 72 -6.30 -19.12 -3.59
N VAL A 73 -5.59 -19.06 -4.72
CA VAL A 73 -5.17 -17.81 -5.37
C VAL A 73 -5.68 -17.81 -6.80
N ALA A 74 -6.30 -16.72 -7.23
CA ALA A 74 -6.63 -16.51 -8.64
C ALA A 74 -5.92 -15.30 -9.22
N SER A 75 -5.22 -15.54 -10.32
CA SER A 75 -4.54 -14.51 -11.10
C SER A 75 -5.53 -13.55 -11.78
N PRO A 76 -5.07 -12.33 -12.14
CA PRO A 76 -5.89 -11.39 -12.88
C PRO A 76 -6.44 -11.96 -14.18
N LEU A 77 -7.71 -11.66 -14.46
CA LEU A 77 -8.38 -12.04 -15.71
C LEU A 77 -7.94 -11.16 -16.87
N VAL A 78 -7.55 -9.92 -16.56
CA VAL A 78 -7.12 -8.90 -17.50
C VAL A 78 -6.11 -7.97 -16.82
N PHE A 79 -5.12 -7.52 -17.57
CA PHE A 79 -4.24 -6.43 -17.17
C PHE A 79 -4.60 -5.18 -17.95
N LEU A 80 -4.78 -4.06 -17.26
CA LEU A 80 -5.10 -2.76 -17.85
C LEU A 80 -3.86 -2.12 -18.52
N SER A 81 -3.28 -2.79 -19.52
CA SER A 81 -2.23 -2.22 -20.36
C SER A 81 -2.83 -1.38 -21.49
N SER A 82 -2.01 -0.49 -22.05
CA SER A 82 -2.36 0.25 -23.27
C SER A 82 -2.78 -0.67 -24.41
N ASP A 83 -2.13 -1.82 -24.57
CA ASP A 83 -2.42 -2.76 -25.65
C ASP A 83 -3.75 -3.49 -25.44
N THR A 84 -4.03 -3.95 -24.22
CA THR A 84 -5.29 -4.62 -23.89
C THR A 84 -6.47 -3.66 -24.03
N VAL A 85 -6.31 -2.40 -23.60
CA VAL A 85 -7.31 -1.35 -23.77
C VAL A 85 -7.56 -1.06 -25.26
N LYS A 86 -6.52 -0.91 -26.08
CA LYS A 86 -6.65 -0.70 -27.53
C LYS A 86 -7.41 -1.84 -28.21
N LYS A 87 -7.03 -3.09 -27.94
CA LYS A 87 -7.71 -4.29 -28.48
C LYS A 87 -9.19 -4.31 -28.16
N ARG A 88 -9.56 -3.95 -26.93
CA ARG A 88 -10.97 -3.89 -26.51
C ARG A 88 -11.72 -2.75 -27.20
N LEU A 89 -11.12 -1.56 -27.32
CA LEU A 89 -11.72 -0.41 -28.01
C LEU A 89 -11.88 -0.63 -29.53
N GLN A 90 -10.97 -1.38 -30.14
CA GLN A 90 -11.01 -1.75 -31.56
C GLN A 90 -11.97 -2.92 -31.84
N GLY A 91 -12.53 -3.56 -30.81
CA GLY A 91 -13.40 -4.73 -30.94
C GLY A 91 -12.65 -6.03 -31.26
N GLU A 92 -11.32 -6.05 -31.18
CA GLU A 92 -10.50 -7.24 -31.37
C GLU A 92 -10.63 -8.20 -30.18
N ASP A 93 -10.79 -7.66 -28.97
CA ASP A 93 -11.11 -8.44 -27.78
C ASP A 93 -12.61 -8.46 -27.49
N THR A 94 -13.26 -9.56 -27.87
CA THR A 94 -14.69 -9.81 -27.62
C THR A 94 -14.94 -10.71 -26.41
N THR A 95 -13.96 -10.85 -25.52
CA THR A 95 -14.07 -11.70 -24.33
C THR A 95 -15.25 -11.28 -23.46
N ASP A 96 -16.03 -12.27 -22.98
CA ASP A 96 -16.99 -12.12 -21.89
C ASP A 96 -16.27 -12.33 -20.55
N TYR A 97 -15.83 -11.22 -19.97
CA TYR A 97 -15.14 -11.21 -18.68
C TYR A 97 -16.06 -11.52 -17.50
N THR A 98 -17.36 -11.23 -17.62
CA THR A 98 -18.34 -11.58 -16.58
C THR A 98 -18.48 -13.09 -16.46
N LYS A 99 -18.51 -13.81 -17.60
CA LYS A 99 -18.51 -15.27 -17.63
C LYS A 99 -17.18 -15.84 -17.12
N LYS A 100 -16.04 -15.33 -17.60
CA LYS A 100 -14.71 -15.76 -17.10
C LYS A 100 -14.62 -15.62 -15.58
N LEU A 101 -15.07 -14.49 -15.03
CA LEU A 101 -15.12 -14.25 -13.58
C LEU A 101 -15.88 -15.36 -12.85
N LYS A 102 -17.11 -15.66 -13.27
CA LYS A 102 -17.91 -16.73 -12.65
C LYS A 102 -17.23 -18.09 -12.74
N ASP A 103 -16.64 -18.42 -13.89
CA ASP A 103 -16.03 -19.72 -14.12
C ASP A 103 -14.75 -19.91 -13.29
N THR A 104 -13.92 -18.87 -13.15
CA THR A 104 -12.74 -18.88 -12.28
C THR A 104 -13.12 -19.12 -10.82
N PHE A 105 -14.09 -18.36 -10.29
CA PHE A 105 -14.40 -18.41 -8.85
C PHE A 105 -15.21 -19.63 -8.42
N ARG A 106 -15.90 -20.32 -9.35
CA ARG A 106 -16.54 -21.62 -9.08
C ARG A 106 -15.55 -22.71 -8.70
N GLN A 107 -14.29 -22.59 -9.11
CA GLN A 107 -13.27 -23.62 -8.92
C GLN A 107 -12.47 -23.44 -7.61
N ILE A 108 -12.62 -22.29 -6.94
CA ILE A 108 -11.89 -21.99 -5.70
C ILE A 108 -12.63 -22.60 -4.52
N SER A 109 -11.93 -23.46 -3.77
CA SER A 109 -12.46 -24.08 -2.55
C SER A 109 -12.05 -23.27 -1.32
N ALA A 110 -12.94 -22.40 -0.85
CA ALA A 110 -12.73 -21.57 0.35
C ALA A 110 -14.06 -21.23 1.03
N ASN A 111 -14.02 -20.89 2.32
CA ASN A 111 -15.20 -20.36 3.03
C ASN A 111 -15.43 -18.90 2.65
N ILE A 112 -14.34 -18.15 2.47
CA ILE A 112 -14.35 -16.72 2.19
C ILE A 112 -13.35 -16.43 1.08
N ILE A 113 -13.80 -15.72 0.06
CA ILE A 113 -12.97 -15.29 -1.07
C ILE A 113 -12.87 -13.77 -0.97
N ILE A 114 -11.66 -13.28 -0.67
CA ILE A 114 -11.33 -11.86 -0.65
C ILE A 114 -10.89 -11.45 -2.05
N LEU A 115 -11.61 -10.50 -2.62
CA LEU A 115 -11.36 -9.93 -3.93
C LEU A 115 -10.73 -8.55 -3.74
N GLU A 116 -9.55 -8.30 -4.31
CA GLU A 116 -9.00 -6.94 -4.40
C GLU A 116 -9.59 -6.24 -5.62
N GLY A 117 -10.34 -5.16 -5.37
CA GLY A 117 -10.80 -4.24 -6.40
C GLY A 117 -9.67 -3.34 -6.92
N ALA A 118 -9.91 -2.72 -8.08
CA ALA A 118 -8.98 -1.79 -8.70
C ALA A 118 -8.81 -0.48 -7.88
N GLY A 119 -8.04 0.48 -8.39
CA GLY A 119 -7.71 1.74 -7.72
C GLY A 119 -8.93 2.61 -7.42
N THR A 120 -9.97 2.50 -8.24
CA THR A 120 -11.22 3.27 -8.11
C THR A 120 -12.44 2.37 -8.36
N LEU A 121 -13.64 2.89 -8.09
CA LEU A 121 -14.88 2.17 -8.37
C LEU A 121 -15.14 1.96 -9.87
N ALA A 122 -14.58 2.80 -10.74
CA ALA A 122 -14.83 2.80 -12.18
C ALA A 122 -13.76 2.03 -12.99
N GLU A 123 -12.55 1.86 -12.46
CA GLU A 123 -11.50 1.07 -13.11
C GLU A 123 -12.00 -0.34 -13.44
N GLY A 124 -11.72 -0.80 -14.66
CA GLY A 124 -12.21 -2.09 -15.17
C GLY A 124 -13.59 -2.04 -15.84
N CYS A 125 -14.29 -0.90 -15.86
CA CYS A 125 -15.60 -0.75 -16.54
C CYS A 125 -15.58 -1.20 -18.02
N LEU A 126 -14.52 -0.87 -18.77
CA LEU A 126 -14.36 -1.26 -20.18
C LEU A 126 -14.41 -2.79 -20.41
N PHE A 127 -14.09 -3.55 -19.36
CA PHE A 127 -14.03 -5.01 -19.34
C PHE A 127 -15.15 -5.63 -18.50
N ASP A 128 -16.17 -4.88 -18.08
CA ASP A 128 -17.20 -5.36 -17.15
C ASP A 128 -16.66 -5.90 -15.82
N LEU A 129 -15.53 -5.35 -15.37
CA LEU A 129 -14.83 -5.76 -14.15
C LEU A 129 -14.64 -4.59 -13.16
N SER A 130 -15.52 -3.59 -13.19
CA SER A 130 -15.54 -2.57 -12.15
C SER A 130 -16.03 -3.11 -10.81
N VAL A 131 -15.69 -2.43 -9.71
CA VAL A 131 -16.07 -2.86 -8.36
C VAL A 131 -17.58 -3.15 -8.23
N PRO A 132 -18.50 -2.26 -8.66
CA PRO A 132 -19.93 -2.54 -8.62
C PRO A 132 -20.33 -3.76 -9.47
N LYS A 133 -19.70 -3.93 -10.64
CA LYS A 133 -20.02 -5.00 -11.59
C LYS A 133 -19.53 -6.37 -11.10
N ILE A 134 -18.33 -6.44 -10.53
CA ILE A 134 -17.79 -7.64 -9.88
C ILE A 134 -18.70 -8.04 -8.72
N ALA A 135 -19.04 -7.09 -7.84
CA ALA A 135 -19.91 -7.35 -6.70
C ALA A 135 -21.29 -7.84 -7.12
N GLN A 136 -21.90 -7.24 -8.15
CA GLN A 136 -23.16 -7.71 -8.70
C GLN A 136 -23.05 -9.14 -9.26
N THR A 137 -21.97 -9.42 -9.98
CA THR A 137 -21.76 -10.69 -10.69
C THR A 137 -21.57 -11.87 -9.74
N LEU A 138 -20.82 -11.65 -8.65
CA LEU A 138 -20.49 -12.66 -7.65
C LEU A 138 -21.37 -12.59 -6.40
N GLN A 139 -22.33 -11.66 -6.36
CA GLN A 139 -23.13 -11.37 -5.15
C GLN A 139 -22.25 -11.07 -3.94
N ALA A 140 -21.16 -10.33 -4.15
CA ALA A 140 -20.19 -10.00 -3.11
C ALA A 140 -20.65 -8.81 -2.26
N SER A 141 -20.36 -8.88 -0.97
CA SER A 141 -20.39 -7.72 -0.08
C SER A 141 -19.15 -6.85 -0.33
N ILE A 142 -19.29 -5.53 -0.26
CA ILE A 142 -18.20 -4.58 -0.51
C ILE A 142 -17.75 -3.95 0.81
N LEU A 143 -16.46 -4.04 1.09
CA LEU A 143 -15.78 -3.23 2.11
C LEU A 143 -14.98 -2.15 1.40
N LEU A 144 -15.33 -0.89 1.63
CA LEU A 144 -14.69 0.24 0.96
C LEU A 144 -13.60 0.85 1.84
N VAL A 145 -12.37 0.91 1.33
CA VAL A 145 -11.23 1.53 2.02
C VAL A 145 -11.01 2.94 1.47
N ALA A 146 -11.23 3.94 2.32
CA ALA A 146 -11.05 5.35 2.00
C ALA A 146 -9.85 5.93 2.76
N ARG A 147 -9.04 6.74 2.09
CA ARG A 147 -7.95 7.47 2.74
C ARG A 147 -8.49 8.71 3.43
N TYR A 148 -8.07 8.94 4.67
CA TYR A 148 -8.35 10.18 5.35
C TYR A 148 -7.37 11.26 4.87
N HIS A 149 -7.92 12.30 4.25
CA HIS A 149 -7.21 13.53 3.92
C HIS A 149 -7.74 14.73 4.70
N SER A 150 -9.04 14.73 4.96
CA SER A 150 -9.77 15.73 5.75
C SER A 150 -11.16 15.18 6.06
N PRO A 151 -11.98 15.89 6.86
CA PRO A 151 -13.38 15.53 7.08
C PRO A 151 -14.23 15.41 5.81
N LEU A 152 -13.79 15.97 4.67
CA LEU A 152 -14.45 15.83 3.37
C LEU A 152 -14.42 14.41 2.80
N VAL A 153 -13.73 13.45 3.45
CA VAL A 153 -13.86 12.02 3.12
C VAL A 153 -15.32 11.55 3.15
N VAL A 154 -16.16 12.21 3.96
CA VAL A 154 -17.60 11.96 4.06
C VAL A 154 -18.30 12.11 2.71
N ASP A 155 -18.02 13.15 1.93
CA ASP A 155 -18.68 13.41 0.64
C ASP A 155 -18.45 12.25 -0.34
N ASN A 156 -17.20 11.79 -0.41
CA ASN A 156 -16.81 10.66 -1.26
C ASN A 156 -17.51 9.36 -0.83
N LEU A 157 -17.64 9.14 0.48
CA LEU A 157 -18.32 7.95 1.02
C LEU A 157 -19.83 7.98 0.78
N LEU A 158 -20.47 9.16 0.87
CA LEU A 158 -21.88 9.34 0.52
C LEU A 158 -22.13 9.03 -0.96
N GLN A 159 -21.31 9.58 -1.85
CA GLN A 159 -21.39 9.28 -3.28
C GLN A 159 -21.19 7.78 -3.56
N ALA A 160 -20.21 7.15 -2.90
CA ALA A 160 -19.99 5.72 -3.04
C ALA A 160 -21.19 4.90 -2.54
N LYS A 161 -21.86 5.33 -1.45
CA LYS A 161 -23.08 4.68 -0.96
C LYS A 161 -24.21 4.75 -1.98
N GLU A 162 -24.42 5.89 -2.64
CA GLU A 162 -25.41 6.02 -3.71
C GLU A 162 -25.12 5.06 -4.87
N GLN A 163 -23.85 4.94 -5.27
CA GLN A 163 -23.44 4.06 -6.37
C GLN A 163 -23.53 2.56 -6.03
N LEU A 164 -23.17 2.17 -4.80
CA LEU A 164 -23.04 0.78 -4.38
C LEU A 164 -24.33 0.21 -3.74
N GLY A 165 -25.17 1.08 -3.19
CA GLY A 165 -26.44 0.74 -2.55
C GLY A 165 -26.26 -0.24 -1.38
N ASP A 166 -27.07 -1.30 -1.39
CA ASP A 166 -27.08 -2.33 -0.33
C ASP A 166 -25.87 -3.26 -0.37
N ARG A 167 -25.07 -3.21 -1.44
CA ARG A 167 -23.84 -4.01 -1.52
C ARG A 167 -22.70 -3.43 -0.69
N LEU A 168 -22.78 -2.15 -0.29
CA LEU A 168 -21.82 -1.57 0.64
C LEU A 168 -22.04 -2.16 2.03
N GLY A 169 -21.23 -3.16 2.38
CA GLY A 169 -21.28 -3.84 3.67
C GLY A 169 -20.60 -3.05 4.80
N GLY A 170 -19.71 -2.14 4.44
CA GLY A 170 -19.12 -1.19 5.38
C GLY A 170 -17.94 -0.42 4.79
N VAL A 171 -17.37 0.48 5.59
CA VAL A 171 -16.24 1.33 5.21
C VAL A 171 -15.12 1.25 6.24
N VAL A 172 -13.90 1.43 5.75
CA VAL A 172 -12.69 1.60 6.55
C VAL A 172 -12.09 2.95 6.18
N ILE A 173 -11.92 3.82 7.18
CA ILE A 173 -11.22 5.10 7.02
C ILE A 173 -9.78 4.89 7.49
N ASN A 174 -8.82 5.02 6.59
CA ASN A 174 -7.43 4.70 6.85
C ASN A 174 -6.54 5.95 6.85
N GLY A 175 -5.51 5.95 7.70
CA GLY A 175 -4.46 6.96 7.71
C GLY A 175 -4.83 8.25 8.43
N ILE A 176 -5.70 8.18 9.43
CA ILE A 176 -6.17 9.33 10.21
C ILE A 176 -5.03 9.85 11.10
N PRO A 177 -4.63 11.13 11.03
CA PRO A 177 -3.64 11.69 11.94
C PRO A 177 -4.01 11.44 13.41
N LEU A 178 -3.05 11.07 14.26
CA LEU A 178 -3.32 10.69 15.65
C LEU A 178 -4.03 11.80 16.44
N ASN A 179 -3.71 13.06 16.15
CA ASN A 179 -4.33 14.24 16.73
C ASN A 179 -5.77 14.49 16.26
N GLU A 180 -6.21 13.86 15.16
CA GLU A 180 -7.56 13.97 14.60
C GLU A 180 -8.42 12.71 14.85
N LEU A 181 -7.84 11.65 15.41
CA LEU A 181 -8.51 10.36 15.56
C LEU A 181 -9.78 10.46 16.43
N GLU A 182 -9.69 11.15 17.57
CA GLU A 182 -10.82 11.34 18.50
C GLU A 182 -11.95 12.15 17.85
N GLU A 183 -11.62 13.25 17.18
CA GLU A 183 -12.59 14.08 16.46
C GLU A 183 -13.28 13.29 15.35
N THR A 184 -12.51 12.51 14.58
CA THR A 184 -13.04 11.67 13.50
C THR A 184 -14.01 10.62 14.08
N GLN A 185 -13.67 9.99 15.21
CA GLN A 185 -14.53 9.00 15.88
C GLN A 185 -15.82 9.61 16.45
N THR A 186 -15.79 10.85 16.92
CA THR A 186 -16.93 11.51 17.58
C THR A 186 -17.83 12.28 16.61
N LEU A 187 -17.32 12.75 15.48
CA LEU A 187 -18.08 13.50 14.47
C LEU A 187 -18.41 12.68 13.22
N ILE A 188 -17.40 12.07 12.60
CA ILE A 188 -17.54 11.46 11.27
C ILE A 188 -18.23 10.10 11.36
N LYS A 189 -17.84 9.24 12.31
CA LYS A 189 -18.45 7.91 12.44
C LYS A 189 -19.96 7.98 12.72
N PRO A 190 -20.46 8.74 13.71
CA PRO A 190 -21.89 8.83 13.96
C PRO A 190 -22.67 9.41 12.78
N TYR A 191 -22.09 10.39 12.08
CA TYR A 191 -22.72 10.95 10.89
C TYR A 191 -22.88 9.89 9.79
N LEU A 192 -21.80 9.17 9.44
CA LEU A 192 -21.85 8.12 8.41
C LEU A 192 -22.83 7.00 8.78
N GLU A 193 -22.84 6.56 10.04
CA GLU A 193 -23.78 5.54 10.52
C GLU A 193 -25.23 6.02 10.44
N SER A 194 -25.50 7.30 10.72
CA SER A 194 -26.85 7.90 10.55
C SER A 194 -27.32 7.92 9.10
N GLN A 195 -26.40 7.90 8.13
CA GLN A 195 -26.67 7.81 6.69
C GLN A 195 -26.71 6.36 6.19
N GLY A 196 -26.69 5.37 7.09
CA GLY A 196 -26.70 3.95 6.74
C GLY A 196 -25.38 3.45 6.14
N ILE A 197 -24.27 4.14 6.46
CA ILE A 197 -22.90 3.72 6.10
C ILE A 197 -22.23 3.18 7.35
N GLU A 198 -22.05 1.85 7.40
CA GLU A 198 -21.42 1.18 8.52
C GLU A 198 -19.91 1.45 8.55
N VAL A 199 -19.41 2.06 9.62
CA VAL A 199 -17.97 2.28 9.79
C VAL A 199 -17.38 1.10 10.56
N LEU A 200 -16.69 0.22 9.84
CA LEU A 200 -16.07 -0.99 10.39
C LEU A 200 -14.64 -0.75 10.87
N GLY A 201 -13.99 0.33 10.47
CA GLY A 201 -12.68 0.66 11.00
C GLY A 201 -12.24 2.09 10.79
N MET A 202 -11.47 2.61 11.74
CA MET A 202 -10.89 3.95 11.70
C MET A 202 -9.42 3.86 12.11
N LEU A 203 -8.55 3.65 11.12
CA LEU A 203 -7.15 3.34 11.36
C LEU A 203 -6.32 4.62 11.43
N PRO A 204 -5.54 4.83 12.51
CA PRO A 204 -4.63 5.95 12.58
C PRO A 204 -3.50 5.82 11.57
N SER A 205 -2.91 6.94 11.20
CA SER A 205 -1.68 7.00 10.43
C SER A 205 -0.53 6.43 11.24
N ASN A 206 0.25 5.55 10.63
CA ASN A 206 1.47 5.01 11.21
C ASN A 206 2.67 5.38 10.34
N ILE A 207 3.75 5.85 10.95
CA ILE A 207 4.97 6.31 10.28
C ILE A 207 5.67 5.14 9.58
N LEU A 208 5.74 3.97 10.23
CA LEU A 208 6.34 2.77 9.66
C LEU A 208 5.63 2.32 8.38
N LEU A 209 4.30 2.40 8.34
CA LEU A 209 3.52 2.05 7.14
C LEU A 209 3.72 3.03 5.97
N ARG A 210 4.23 4.24 6.25
CA ARG A 210 4.61 5.23 5.23
C ARG A 210 6.11 5.22 4.92
N SER A 211 6.90 4.47 5.67
CA SER A 211 8.35 4.40 5.47
C SER A 211 8.74 3.56 4.25
N VAL A 212 9.88 3.89 3.64
CA VAL A 212 10.43 3.21 2.46
C VAL A 212 11.73 2.53 2.84
N SER A 213 11.97 1.30 2.38
CA SER A 213 13.23 0.62 2.64
C SER A 213 14.39 1.24 1.86
N VAL A 214 15.61 1.17 2.40
CA VAL A 214 16.82 1.62 1.68
C VAL A 214 16.98 0.89 0.35
N ARG A 215 16.58 -0.38 0.29
CA ARG A 215 16.55 -1.20 -0.92
C ARG A 215 15.70 -0.58 -2.03
N GLU A 216 14.47 -0.18 -1.72
CA GLU A 216 13.56 0.45 -2.69
C GLU A 216 14.13 1.80 -3.14
N ILE A 217 14.65 2.61 -2.22
CA ILE A 217 15.31 3.88 -2.55
C ILE A 217 16.49 3.65 -3.52
N ALA A 218 17.35 2.68 -3.24
CA ALA A 218 18.49 2.35 -4.09
C ALA A 218 18.04 1.90 -5.48
N GLN A 219 16.98 1.09 -5.57
CA GLN A 219 16.43 0.61 -6.84
C GLN A 219 15.81 1.75 -7.67
N GLN A 220 15.00 2.61 -7.06
CA GLN A 220 14.37 3.76 -7.75
C GLN A 220 15.39 4.77 -8.25
N LEU A 221 16.47 4.98 -7.49
CA LEU A 221 17.55 5.88 -7.86
C LEU A 221 18.58 5.26 -8.84
N GLY A 222 18.54 3.94 -9.05
CA GLY A 222 19.63 3.22 -9.73
C GLY A 222 20.97 3.40 -9.02
N ALA A 223 20.95 3.49 -7.69
CA ALA A 223 22.10 3.88 -6.88
C ALA A 223 23.14 2.75 -6.75
N GLU A 224 24.41 3.14 -6.68
CA GLU A 224 25.49 2.25 -6.28
C GLU A 224 25.58 2.22 -4.75
N VAL A 225 25.56 1.01 -4.16
CA VAL A 225 25.74 0.85 -2.71
C VAL A 225 27.22 0.77 -2.38
N LEU A 226 27.75 1.83 -1.76
CA LEU A 226 29.17 1.96 -1.41
C LEU A 226 29.49 1.31 -0.06
N CYS A 227 28.54 1.30 0.88
CA CYS A 227 28.73 0.79 2.24
C CYS A 227 27.48 0.05 2.73
N ARG A 228 27.66 -0.96 3.59
CA ARG A 228 26.60 -1.79 4.22
C ARG A 228 25.54 -2.33 3.24
N LYS A 229 25.98 -3.10 2.24
CA LYS A 229 25.09 -3.85 1.32
C LYS A 229 24.15 -4.84 2.02
N ASP A 230 24.51 -5.23 3.24
CA ASP A 230 23.76 -6.12 4.13
C ASP A 230 22.65 -5.41 4.94
N ARG A 231 22.57 -4.06 4.92
CA ARG A 231 21.61 -3.26 5.71
C ARG A 231 20.58 -2.52 4.85
N LEU A 232 20.28 -3.03 3.65
CA LEU A 232 19.32 -2.39 2.74
C LEU A 232 17.85 -2.52 3.21
N ASP A 233 17.57 -3.36 4.20
CA ASP A 233 16.23 -3.57 4.74
C ASP A 233 15.86 -2.58 5.85
N LEU A 234 16.75 -1.61 6.16
CA LEU A 234 16.44 -0.52 7.06
C LEU A 234 15.31 0.35 6.50
N MET A 235 14.43 0.81 7.38
CA MET A 235 13.31 1.68 7.02
C MET A 235 13.71 3.14 7.14
N VAL A 236 13.31 3.91 6.12
CA VAL A 236 13.48 5.35 6.04
C VAL A 236 12.12 6.01 6.24
N GLU A 237 11.99 6.80 7.31
CA GLU A 237 10.72 7.46 7.68
C GLU A 237 10.57 8.85 7.05
N SER A 238 11.67 9.50 6.73
CA SER A 238 11.68 10.86 6.18
C SER A 238 12.96 11.14 5.40
N LEU A 239 12.92 12.14 4.53
CA LEU A 239 14.06 12.64 3.78
C LEU A 239 14.54 13.96 4.36
N THR A 240 15.86 14.19 4.43
CA THR A 240 16.43 15.48 4.82
C THR A 240 17.56 15.87 3.88
N ILE A 241 17.61 17.15 3.51
CA ILE A 241 18.56 17.67 2.52
C ILE A 241 19.69 18.41 3.22
N GLY A 242 20.91 17.90 3.06
CA GLY A 242 22.17 18.53 3.46
C GLY A 242 22.68 19.52 2.39
N ALA A 243 21.93 20.58 2.10
CA ALA A 243 22.38 21.64 1.17
C ALA A 243 22.90 22.90 1.89
N MET A 244 22.68 23.00 3.20
CA MET A 244 23.02 24.18 4.01
C MET A 244 24.38 24.05 4.73
N ASN A 245 24.71 25.03 5.57
CA ASN A 245 25.84 24.92 6.50
C ASN A 245 25.56 23.86 7.58
N VAL A 246 26.62 23.31 8.20
CA VAL A 246 26.52 22.19 9.15
C VAL A 246 25.74 22.52 10.41
N ASN A 247 25.92 23.72 10.95
CA ASN A 247 25.27 24.12 12.19
C ASN A 247 23.74 24.18 12.03
N SER A 248 23.27 24.74 10.92
CA SER A 248 21.86 24.74 10.55
C SER A 248 21.38 23.33 10.21
N ALA A 249 22.17 22.52 9.51
CA ALA A 249 21.80 21.16 9.16
C ALA A 249 21.60 20.24 10.38
N LEU A 250 22.39 20.40 11.45
CA LEU A 250 22.27 19.62 12.68
C LEU A 250 20.92 19.81 13.39
N GLU A 251 20.35 21.02 13.34
CA GLU A 251 19.01 21.28 13.90
C GLU A 251 17.95 20.45 13.17
N TYR A 252 17.99 20.43 11.84
CA TYR A 252 17.08 19.62 11.03
C TYR A 252 17.34 18.12 11.20
N PHE A 253 18.61 17.70 11.27
CA PHE A 253 18.96 16.29 11.42
C PHE A 253 18.49 15.69 12.76
N ARG A 254 18.38 16.51 13.81
CA ARG A 254 17.90 16.07 15.13
C ARG A 254 16.37 15.98 15.24
N GLN A 255 15.63 16.66 14.36
CA GLN A 255 14.16 16.63 14.37
C GLN A 255 13.60 15.32 13.78
N GLY A 256 14.31 14.73 12.82
CA GLY A 256 13.91 13.48 12.17
C GLY A 256 14.54 12.24 12.80
N ARG A 257 13.77 11.14 12.87
CA ARG A 257 14.26 9.79 13.18
C ARG A 257 14.32 8.96 11.92
N ASN A 258 15.21 7.96 11.91
CA ASN A 258 15.33 6.95 10.85
C ASN A 258 15.28 7.57 9.44
N LYS A 259 15.99 8.69 9.24
CA LYS A 259 15.88 9.50 8.03
C LYS A 259 16.91 9.09 6.99
N ALA A 260 16.66 9.44 5.73
CA ALA A 260 17.67 9.45 4.69
C ALA A 260 18.20 10.86 4.54
N VAL A 261 19.52 11.02 4.52
CA VAL A 261 20.15 12.32 4.29
C VAL A 261 20.72 12.37 2.88
N VAL A 262 20.30 13.35 2.08
CA VAL A 262 20.86 13.62 0.75
C VAL A 262 21.86 14.76 0.85
N THR A 263 23.11 14.54 0.44
CA THR A 263 24.16 15.58 0.46
C THR A 263 25.13 15.40 -0.71
N GLY A 264 25.93 16.43 -0.99
CA GLY A 264 27.05 16.33 -1.95
C GLY A 264 28.12 15.36 -1.44
N GLY A 265 28.73 14.59 -2.35
CA GLY A 265 29.84 13.69 -2.01
C GLY A 265 31.10 14.42 -1.50
N ASP A 266 31.24 15.71 -1.81
CA ASP A 266 32.30 16.60 -1.32
C ASP A 266 32.05 17.17 0.08
N ARG A 267 30.83 17.07 0.61
CA ARG A 267 30.42 17.63 1.91
C ARG A 267 30.69 16.68 3.08
N THR A 268 31.96 16.35 3.32
CA THR A 268 32.40 15.46 4.41
C THR A 268 31.90 15.90 5.79
N ASP A 269 31.81 17.21 6.01
CA ASP A 269 31.29 17.85 7.22
C ASP A 269 29.81 17.49 7.49
N LEU A 270 28.96 17.55 6.47
CA LEU A 270 27.55 17.15 6.56
C LEU A 270 27.37 15.64 6.62
N GLN A 271 28.21 14.88 5.93
CA GLN A 271 28.18 13.42 5.96
C GLN A 271 28.43 12.91 7.38
N LEU A 272 29.45 13.43 8.08
CA LEU A 272 29.69 13.10 9.48
C LEU A 272 28.52 13.54 10.37
N ALA A 273 28.06 14.79 10.22
CA ALA A 273 26.95 15.31 11.02
C ALA A 273 25.67 14.47 10.85
N ALA A 274 25.40 13.96 9.66
CA ALA A 274 24.29 13.06 9.38
C ALA A 274 24.45 11.72 10.10
N LEU A 275 25.65 11.11 10.02
CA LEU A 275 25.96 9.84 10.68
C LEU A 275 25.86 9.93 12.21
N GLU A 276 26.18 11.07 12.83
CA GLU A 276 26.04 11.28 14.28
C GLU A 276 24.58 11.51 14.76
N THR A 277 23.59 11.30 13.88
CA THR A 277 22.16 11.43 14.21
C THR A 277 21.39 10.18 13.76
N SER A 278 20.10 10.09 14.10
CA SER A 278 19.26 8.95 13.69
C SER A 278 19.05 8.95 12.17
N THR A 279 19.93 8.27 11.45
CA THR A 279 20.02 8.22 9.99
C THR A 279 20.06 6.77 9.54
N SER A 280 19.07 6.36 8.75
CA SER A 280 18.96 5.01 8.20
C SER A 280 19.71 4.85 6.87
N CYS A 281 20.02 5.96 6.19
CA CYS A 281 20.71 5.95 4.90
C CYS A 281 21.38 7.29 4.61
N LEU A 282 22.58 7.26 4.04
CA LEU A 282 23.23 8.43 3.48
C LEU A 282 23.25 8.33 1.95
N ILE A 283 22.78 9.36 1.26
CA ILE A 283 22.69 9.42 -0.21
C ILE A 283 23.62 10.53 -0.70
N LEU A 284 24.64 10.14 -1.46
CA LEU A 284 25.69 11.02 -1.97
C LEU A 284 25.46 11.32 -3.45
N THR A 285 25.33 12.61 -3.74
CA THR A 285 25.12 13.14 -5.10
C THR A 285 26.44 13.60 -5.73
N GLY A 286 26.46 13.72 -7.07
CA GLY A 286 27.62 14.20 -7.81
C GLY A 286 28.73 13.18 -8.06
N HIS A 287 28.45 11.88 -7.84
CA HIS A 287 29.36 10.75 -8.15
C HIS A 287 30.77 10.83 -7.53
N MET A 288 30.94 11.59 -6.46
CA MET A 288 32.22 11.72 -5.75
C MET A 288 32.33 10.63 -4.69
N ALA A 289 33.44 9.90 -4.68
CA ALA A 289 33.70 8.89 -3.67
C ALA A 289 33.87 9.57 -2.29
N PRO A 290 33.15 9.09 -1.24
CA PRO A 290 33.33 9.63 0.10
C PRO A 290 34.72 9.32 0.64
N GLN A 291 35.21 10.17 1.55
CA GLN A 291 36.50 9.93 2.20
C GLN A 291 36.48 8.62 3.00
N PRO A 292 37.61 7.89 3.13
CA PRO A 292 37.68 6.64 3.89
C PRO A 292 37.15 6.73 5.32
N LEU A 293 37.33 7.89 5.97
CA LEU A 293 36.79 8.17 7.31
C LEU A 293 35.26 8.05 7.36
N ILE A 294 34.56 8.52 6.32
CA ILE A 294 33.09 8.46 6.24
C ILE A 294 32.63 7.02 6.09
N ILE A 295 33.31 6.24 5.23
CA ILE A 295 32.98 4.83 5.01
C ILE A 295 33.16 4.06 6.32
N SER A 296 34.32 4.18 6.97
CA SER A 296 34.59 3.53 8.25
C SER A 296 33.57 3.92 9.32
N ARG A 297 33.21 5.21 9.41
CA ARG A 297 32.20 5.67 10.38
C ARG A 297 30.81 5.11 10.10
N ALA A 298 30.43 5.01 8.83
CA ALA A 298 29.16 4.44 8.42
C ALA A 298 29.12 2.91 8.63
N GLU A 299 30.25 2.21 8.48
CA GLU A 299 30.37 0.79 8.82
C GLU A 299 30.11 0.54 10.30
N ASP A 300 30.76 1.32 11.17
CA ASP A 300 30.61 1.26 12.64
C ASP A 300 29.17 1.50 13.09
N LEU A 301 28.48 2.45 12.44
CA LEU A 301 27.10 2.85 12.76
C LEU A 301 26.05 2.04 11.98
N GLU A 302 26.49 1.10 11.15
CA GLU A 302 25.65 0.26 10.32
C GLU A 302 24.74 1.00 9.33
N VAL A 303 25.19 2.18 8.86
CA VAL A 303 24.43 3.03 7.94
C VAL A 303 24.86 2.78 6.50
N PRO A 304 23.95 2.35 5.60
CA PRO A 304 24.21 2.29 4.17
C PRO A 304 24.57 3.64 3.57
N ILE A 305 25.53 3.61 2.65
CA ILE A 305 25.86 4.76 1.80
C ILE A 305 25.50 4.42 0.36
N LEU A 306 24.64 5.24 -0.23
CA LEU A 306 24.23 5.19 -1.63
C LEU A 306 24.93 6.29 -2.41
N SER A 307 25.39 5.99 -3.61
CA SER A 307 25.96 6.94 -4.56
C SER A 307 25.09 7.01 -5.80
N VAL A 308 24.76 8.22 -6.23
CA VAL A 308 23.87 8.45 -7.38
C VAL A 308 24.48 9.42 -8.39
N ASN A 309 24.18 9.17 -9.66
CA ASN A 309 24.53 10.04 -10.78
C ASN A 309 23.43 11.08 -11.05
N LEU A 310 22.97 11.74 -10.00
CA LEU A 310 21.90 12.73 -10.05
C LEU A 310 22.32 13.96 -9.23
N ASP A 311 21.73 15.11 -9.54
CA ASP A 311 21.82 16.26 -8.67
C ASP A 311 20.94 16.09 -7.43
N THR A 312 21.10 16.99 -6.45
CA THR A 312 20.34 16.92 -5.19
C THR A 312 18.84 17.03 -5.43
N LEU A 313 18.40 17.90 -6.34
CA LEU A 313 16.98 18.11 -6.62
C LEU A 313 16.34 16.87 -7.26
N GLY A 314 16.93 16.32 -8.32
CA GLY A 314 16.42 15.12 -8.99
C GLY A 314 16.43 13.90 -8.08
N THR A 315 17.45 13.77 -7.22
CA THR A 315 17.49 12.71 -6.19
C THR A 315 16.32 12.85 -5.22
N VAL A 316 16.06 14.06 -4.72
CA VAL A 316 14.95 14.34 -3.80
C VAL A 316 13.61 14.04 -4.44
N GLU A 317 13.37 14.49 -5.68
CA GLU A 317 12.11 14.26 -6.38
C GLU A 317 11.80 12.78 -6.64
N ILE A 318 12.83 11.95 -6.87
CA ILE A 318 12.65 10.51 -7.06
C ILE A 318 12.35 9.84 -5.73
N VAL A 319 13.07 10.20 -4.67
CA VAL A 319 12.85 9.62 -3.33
C VAL A 319 11.48 10.03 -2.78
N ASP A 320 11.07 11.29 -2.95
CA ASP A 320 9.75 11.78 -2.53
C ASP A 320 8.61 11.03 -3.25
N ARG A 321 8.78 10.75 -4.55
CA ARG A 321 7.86 9.88 -5.30
C ARG A 321 7.79 8.47 -4.73
N ALA A 322 8.91 7.89 -4.28
CA ALA A 322 8.93 6.57 -3.66
C ALA A 322 8.13 6.54 -2.34
N PHE A 323 8.16 7.61 -1.55
CA PHE A 323 7.28 7.78 -0.38
C PHE A 323 5.79 7.90 -0.74
N GLY A 324 5.46 8.37 -1.95
CA GLY A 324 4.10 8.40 -2.47
C GLY A 324 3.56 7.03 -2.91
N THR A 325 4.44 6.09 -3.26
CA THR A 325 4.08 4.76 -3.80
C THR A 325 4.44 3.60 -2.86
N VAL A 326 4.40 3.84 -1.55
CA VAL A 326 4.87 2.88 -0.53
C VAL A 326 4.20 1.52 -0.68
N ARG A 327 5.04 0.48 -0.79
CA ARG A 327 4.62 -0.92 -0.83
C ARG A 327 4.65 -1.54 0.56
N LEU A 328 3.88 -2.61 0.73
CA LEU A 328 3.78 -3.36 1.98
C LEU A 328 4.68 -4.59 2.02
N GLN A 329 5.83 -4.57 1.36
CA GLN A 329 6.62 -5.80 1.14
C GLN A 329 7.40 -6.26 2.39
N GLU A 330 7.65 -5.35 3.32
CA GLU A 330 8.45 -5.65 4.50
C GLU A 330 7.62 -6.28 5.64
N GLN A 331 8.10 -7.38 6.23
CA GLN A 331 7.40 -8.12 7.29
C GLN A 331 6.99 -7.23 8.47
N ILE A 332 7.86 -6.29 8.87
CA ILE A 332 7.59 -5.37 9.97
C ILE A 332 6.34 -4.50 9.73
N LYS A 333 6.01 -4.18 8.46
CA LYS A 333 4.78 -3.47 8.10
C LYS A 333 3.56 -4.38 8.19
N ILE A 334 3.70 -5.66 7.84
CA ILE A 334 2.63 -6.65 7.95
C ILE A 334 2.23 -6.80 9.42
N ASP A 335 3.21 -6.96 10.31
CA ASP A 335 2.98 -7.10 11.75
C ASP A 335 2.26 -5.85 12.30
N CYS A 336 2.72 -4.66 11.92
CA CYS A 336 2.08 -3.39 12.29
C CYS A 336 0.64 -3.28 11.78
N ILE A 337 0.34 -3.73 10.56
CA ILE A 337 -1.02 -3.76 10.02
C ILE A 337 -1.92 -4.71 10.81
N GLN A 338 -1.41 -5.88 11.18
CA GLN A 338 -2.16 -6.87 11.97
C GLN A 338 -2.53 -6.32 13.34
N GLU A 339 -1.60 -5.61 13.99
CA GLU A 339 -1.86 -4.91 15.26
C GLU A 339 -2.92 -3.81 15.08
N LEU A 340 -2.76 -2.91 14.10
CA LEU A 340 -3.72 -1.83 13.84
C LEU A 340 -5.12 -2.35 13.51
N MET A 341 -5.22 -3.42 12.72
CA MET A 341 -6.50 -4.05 12.40
C MET A 341 -7.10 -4.74 13.62
N THR A 342 -6.30 -5.23 14.57
CA THR A 342 -6.83 -5.83 15.81
C THR A 342 -7.37 -4.78 16.76
N GLU A 343 -6.77 -3.59 16.81
CA GLU A 343 -7.19 -2.52 17.71
C GLU A 343 -8.35 -1.67 17.14
N HIS A 344 -8.36 -1.40 15.84
CA HIS A 344 -9.22 -0.37 15.25
C HIS A 344 -10.27 -0.88 14.24
N PHE A 345 -10.34 -2.18 14.00
CA PHE A 345 -11.32 -2.79 13.09
C PHE A 345 -12.34 -3.64 13.86
N ASP A 346 -13.62 -3.40 13.62
CA ASP A 346 -14.75 -4.15 14.16
C ASP A 346 -14.98 -5.43 13.35
N PHE A 347 -14.18 -6.43 13.68
CA PHE A 347 -14.16 -7.71 12.98
C PHE A 347 -15.45 -8.52 13.18
N GLU A 348 -16.03 -8.49 14.38
CA GLU A 348 -17.25 -9.23 14.70
C GLU A 348 -18.43 -8.68 13.90
N ARG A 349 -18.58 -7.35 13.79
CA ARG A 349 -19.61 -6.73 12.95
C ARG A 349 -19.46 -7.06 11.47
N LEU A 350 -18.24 -7.22 10.97
CA LEU A 350 -18.02 -7.71 9.61
C LEU A 350 -18.53 -9.15 9.43
N LEU A 351 -18.21 -10.06 10.37
CA LEU A 351 -18.67 -11.45 10.30
C LEU A 351 -20.20 -11.53 10.32
N GLU A 352 -20.85 -10.77 11.20
CA GLU A 352 -22.32 -10.67 11.24
C GLU A 352 -22.90 -10.24 9.89
N LYS A 353 -22.31 -9.22 9.25
CA LYS A 353 -22.73 -8.74 7.91
C LYS A 353 -22.52 -9.79 6.81
N LEU A 354 -21.49 -10.62 6.94
CA LEU A 354 -21.25 -11.73 6.01
C LEU A 354 -22.13 -12.96 6.33
N GLY A 355 -22.77 -12.98 7.50
CA GLY A 355 -23.58 -14.09 8.01
C GLY A 355 -22.73 -15.31 8.31
N LEU A 356 -21.61 -15.10 9.02
CA LEU A 356 -20.60 -16.09 9.35
C LEU A 356 -20.45 -16.31 10.85
#